data_AF-A0A8H6FX80-F1
#
_entry.id   AF-A0A8H6FX80-F1
#
_cell.length_a   1.000
_cell.length_b   1.000
_cell.length_c   1.000
_cell.angle_alpha   90.00
_cell.angle_beta   90.00
_cell.angle_gamma   90.00
#
_symmetry.space_group_name_H-M   'P 1'
#
loop_
_entity.id
_entity.type
_entity.pdbx_description
1 polymer ?
#
loop_
_entity_poly.entity_id
_entity_poly.type
_entity_poly.pdbx_seq_one_letter_code
_entity_poly.pdbx_strand_id
1 'polypeptide(L)'
;MSWEAPLASSYKKGKKLKKVIHFDRLDQKGGLKESFISRRYTVRQSAVEIPPPRPNHHPEEDYTDVFLSHAQLYVFADEYDIQQLRVLALEELHATLAIHTLYPERTGDIIALLRYVYANTRKLREGVEDVRNLVTQYVGYEMGMLIKDPAFGDLIIKDGGDLLGDILRMVGQRTS
;
A
#
# COMPACT_ATOMS: atom_id res chain seq x y z
N MET A 1 41.56 23.22 -47.06
CA MET A 1 41.14 22.53 -48.29
C MET A 1 40.87 21.08 -47.93
N SER A 2 39.59 20.70 -47.96
CA SER A 2 39.07 19.37 -47.67
C SER A 2 39.48 18.33 -48.71
N TRP A 3 39.63 17.09 -48.26
CA TRP A 3 38.97 15.96 -48.90
C TRP A 3 38.77 14.83 -47.86
N GLU A 4 37.52 14.44 -47.65
CA GLU A 4 37.13 13.19 -46.98
C GLU A 4 36.68 12.18 -48.04
N ALA A 5 36.84 10.90 -47.72
CA ALA A 5 36.05 9.81 -48.29
C ALA A 5 35.65 8.82 -47.16
N PRO A 6 34.50 8.12 -47.28
CA PRO A 6 33.68 7.71 -46.14
C PRO A 6 33.84 6.23 -45.78
N LEU A 7 33.53 5.87 -44.52
CA LEU A 7 33.16 4.49 -44.17
C LEU A 7 31.82 4.44 -43.44
N ALA A 8 30.93 3.65 -44.02
CA ALA A 8 29.54 3.51 -43.68
C ALA A 8 29.30 2.84 -42.31
N SER A 9 28.35 3.45 -41.58
CA SER A 9 27.25 2.86 -40.83
C SER A 9 27.35 1.41 -40.35
N SER A 10 27.41 1.25 -39.03
CA SER A 10 26.70 0.18 -38.32
C SER A 10 26.52 0.55 -36.84
N TYR A 11 25.59 1.45 -36.55
CA TYR A 11 25.08 1.62 -35.18
C TYR A 11 24.30 0.36 -34.77
N LYS A 12 24.93 -0.50 -33.97
CA LYS A 12 24.23 -1.62 -33.33
C LYS A 12 23.34 -1.07 -32.21
N LYS A 13 22.05 -0.96 -32.52
CA LYS A 13 20.94 -0.75 -31.57
C LYS A 13 21.08 -1.73 -30.39
N GLY A 14 21.48 -1.23 -29.23
CA GLY A 14 21.38 -1.96 -27.97
C GLY A 14 19.92 -2.37 -27.76
N LYS A 15 19.67 -3.67 -27.69
CA LYS A 15 18.34 -4.25 -27.48
C LYS A 15 17.79 -3.73 -26.15
N LYS A 16 16.68 -3.00 -26.22
CA LYS A 16 15.86 -2.61 -25.06
C LYS A 16 15.55 -3.86 -24.23
N LEU A 17 16.02 -3.92 -22.99
CA LEU A 17 15.48 -4.84 -21.98
C LEU A 17 14.06 -4.37 -21.62
N LYS A 18 13.11 -4.68 -22.50
CA LYS A 18 11.69 -4.70 -22.15
C LYS A 18 11.38 -6.08 -21.58
N LYS A 19 11.87 -6.36 -20.37
CA LYS A 19 11.14 -7.26 -19.46
C LYS A 19 10.13 -6.38 -18.74
N VAL A 20 9.09 -6.02 -19.49
CA VAL A 20 7.87 -5.44 -18.94
C VAL A 20 7.30 -6.54 -18.05
N ILE A 21 7.43 -6.37 -16.74
CA ILE A 21 6.64 -7.11 -15.78
C ILE A 21 5.20 -6.80 -16.19
N HIS A 22 4.45 -7.79 -16.67
CA HIS A 22 3.04 -7.60 -17.02
C HIS A 22 2.25 -7.34 -15.73
N PHE A 23 2.19 -6.08 -15.32
CA PHE A 23 1.33 -5.61 -14.23
C PHE A 23 -0.16 -5.75 -14.56
N ASP A 24 -0.51 -5.94 -15.84
CA ASP A 24 -1.88 -6.15 -16.33
C ASP A 24 -2.55 -7.38 -15.68
N ARG A 25 -1.78 -8.32 -15.14
CA ARG A 25 -2.29 -9.52 -14.47
C ARG A 25 -2.67 -9.30 -13.00
N LEU A 26 -2.38 -8.13 -12.43
CA LEU A 26 -2.78 -7.79 -11.05
C LEU A 26 -4.22 -7.28 -10.97
N ASP A 27 -4.91 -7.08 -12.10
CA ASP A 27 -6.31 -6.66 -12.15
C ASP A 27 -7.30 -7.85 -11.97
N GLN A 28 -6.98 -8.81 -11.09
CA GLN A 28 -7.95 -9.76 -10.51
C GLN A 28 -8.84 -9.02 -9.49
N LYS A 29 -9.50 -7.96 -9.96
CA LYS A 29 -10.26 -6.94 -9.20
C LYS A 29 -11.35 -7.47 -8.27
N GLY A 30 -11.71 -8.75 -8.37
CA GLY A 30 -12.79 -9.39 -7.60
C GLY A 30 -12.38 -10.44 -6.57
N GLY A 31 -11.08 -10.68 -6.34
CA GLY A 31 -10.62 -11.57 -5.26
C GLY A 31 -10.01 -10.82 -4.08
N LEU A 32 -9.15 -9.85 -4.40
CA LEU A 32 -8.35 -9.17 -3.40
C LEU A 32 -9.15 -8.14 -2.60
N LYS A 33 -9.97 -7.36 -3.32
CA LYS A 33 -10.90 -6.40 -2.72
C LYS A 33 -11.86 -7.10 -1.76
N GLU A 34 -12.43 -8.21 -2.18
CA GLU A 34 -13.38 -9.02 -1.43
C GLU A 34 -12.71 -9.63 -0.20
N SER A 35 -11.49 -10.18 -0.34
CA SER A 35 -10.72 -10.70 0.80
C SER A 35 -10.40 -9.61 1.83
N PHE A 36 -10.04 -8.41 1.37
CA PHE A 36 -9.77 -7.28 2.24
C PHE A 36 -11.04 -6.81 2.95
N ILE A 37 -12.12 -6.51 2.21
CA ILE A 37 -13.38 -5.99 2.77
C ILE A 37 -14.05 -7.00 3.71
N SER A 38 -13.98 -8.30 3.40
CA SER A 38 -14.66 -9.34 4.18
C SER A 38 -13.94 -9.71 5.49
N ARG A 39 -12.74 -9.18 5.74
CA ARG A 39 -11.97 -9.44 6.95
C ARG A 39 -12.78 -9.02 8.18
N ARG A 40 -12.95 -9.95 9.12
CA ARG A 40 -13.67 -9.73 10.38
C ARG A 40 -12.68 -9.73 11.54
N TYR A 41 -12.93 -8.84 12.49
CA TYR A 41 -12.20 -8.82 13.75
C TYR A 41 -13.15 -8.99 14.93
N THR A 42 -12.60 -9.38 16.08
CA THR A 42 -13.35 -9.89 17.23
C THR A 42 -13.69 -8.83 18.28
N VAL A 43 -12.91 -7.74 18.41
CA VAL A 43 -13.08 -6.77 19.49
C VAL A 43 -14.36 -5.94 19.30
N ARG A 44 -14.62 -5.50 18.07
CA ARG A 44 -15.85 -4.75 17.70
C ARG A 44 -17.16 -5.47 18.03
N GLN A 45 -17.16 -6.80 18.20
CA GLN A 45 -18.37 -7.54 18.59
C GLN A 45 -18.73 -7.40 20.07
N SER A 46 -17.79 -6.95 20.92
CA SER A 46 -17.95 -6.91 22.38
C SER A 46 -18.02 -5.50 22.98
N ALA A 47 -17.58 -4.47 22.23
CA ALA A 47 -17.59 -3.09 22.65
C ALA A 47 -18.83 -2.36 22.10
N VAL A 48 -19.60 -1.73 23.01
CA VAL A 48 -20.70 -0.78 22.79
C VAL A 48 -20.75 -0.22 21.38
N GLU A 49 -21.84 -0.48 20.64
CA GLU A 49 -22.21 0.02 19.31
C GLU A 49 -21.26 1.09 18.71
N ILE A 50 -20.04 0.71 18.32
CA ILE A 50 -19.10 1.65 17.72
C ILE A 50 -19.69 1.99 16.35
N PRO A 51 -20.08 3.26 16.11
CA PRO A 51 -20.65 3.68 14.84
C PRO A 51 -19.69 3.27 13.72
N PRO A 52 -20.19 2.79 12.57
CA PRO A 52 -19.32 2.49 11.45
C PRO A 52 -18.52 3.73 11.05
N PRO A 53 -17.27 3.54 10.58
CA PRO A 53 -16.52 4.66 10.04
C PRO A 53 -17.32 5.31 8.90
N ARG A 54 -17.12 6.61 8.70
CA ARG A 54 -17.83 7.35 7.65
C ARG A 54 -17.09 7.19 6.31
N PRO A 55 -17.75 6.76 5.23
CA PRO A 55 -17.14 6.74 3.91
C PRO A 55 -16.94 8.18 3.40
N ASN A 56 -15.94 8.36 2.54
CA ASN A 56 -15.81 9.58 1.75
C ASN A 56 -16.73 9.50 0.52
N HIS A 57 -17.12 10.67 0.04
CA HIS A 57 -18.00 10.88 -1.10
C HIS A 57 -17.34 11.71 -2.21
N HIS A 58 -16.31 12.48 -1.86
CA HIS A 58 -15.69 13.44 -2.77
C HIS A 58 -14.15 13.42 -2.71
N PRO A 59 -13.47 13.73 -3.83
CA PRO A 59 -12.01 13.74 -3.93
C PRO A 59 -11.35 14.88 -3.14
N GLU A 60 -12.10 15.88 -2.65
CA GLU A 60 -11.56 16.95 -1.80
C GLU A 60 -11.41 16.53 -0.33
N GLU A 61 -12.01 15.41 0.07
CA GLU A 61 -11.97 14.93 1.44
C GLU A 61 -10.59 14.34 1.79
N ASP A 62 -9.92 14.96 2.76
CA ASP A 62 -8.63 14.54 3.27
C ASP A 62 -8.79 13.52 4.41
N TYR A 63 -8.28 12.30 4.19
CA TYR A 63 -8.31 11.23 5.19
C TYR A 63 -6.93 10.99 5.83
N THR A 64 -5.92 11.80 5.50
CA THR A 64 -4.54 11.64 5.99
C THR A 64 -4.52 11.56 7.52
N ASP A 65 -5.11 12.54 8.19
CA ASP A 65 -5.11 12.58 9.66
C ASP A 65 -5.94 11.46 10.28
N VAL A 66 -7.02 11.01 9.61
CA VAL A 66 -7.84 9.88 10.08
C VAL A 66 -7.01 8.60 10.07
N PHE A 67 -6.36 8.29 8.95
CA PHE A 67 -5.51 7.11 8.83
C PHE A 67 -4.31 7.17 9.78
N LEU A 68 -3.65 8.33 9.86
CA LEU A 68 -2.51 8.51 10.76
C LEU A 68 -2.91 8.39 12.23
N SER A 69 -4.09 8.88 12.62
CA SER A 69 -4.56 8.76 14.01
C SER A 69 -4.70 7.30 14.43
N HIS A 70 -5.29 6.44 13.59
CA HIS A 70 -5.38 5.00 13.89
C HIS A 70 -4.01 4.32 13.90
N ALA A 71 -3.13 4.66 12.95
CA ALA A 71 -1.78 4.09 12.90
C ALA A 71 -0.92 4.52 14.10
N GLN A 72 -1.02 5.79 14.52
CA GLN A 72 -0.35 6.31 15.72
C GLN A 72 -0.85 5.62 16.98
N LEU A 73 -2.17 5.42 17.10
CA LEU A 73 -2.76 4.70 18.22
C LEU A 73 -2.32 3.22 18.25
N TYR A 74 -2.20 2.59 17.08
CA TYR A 74 -1.64 1.24 16.97
C TYR A 74 -0.19 1.20 17.45
N VAL A 75 0.66 2.11 16.97
CA VAL A 75 2.08 2.18 17.37
C VAL A 75 2.21 2.43 18.87
N PHE A 76 1.43 3.37 19.41
CA PHE A 76 1.38 3.63 20.84
C PHE A 76 1.00 2.36 21.62
N ALA A 77 -0.07 1.67 21.21
CA ALA A 77 -0.50 0.46 21.88
C ALA A 77 0.50 -0.70 21.77
N ASP A 78 1.23 -0.82 20.67
CA ASP A 78 2.30 -1.82 20.50
C ASP A 78 3.51 -1.51 21.39
N GLU A 79 3.90 -0.24 21.50
CA GLU A 79 5.02 0.20 22.33
C GLU A 79 4.77 -0.05 23.83
N TYR A 80 3.53 0.16 24.28
CA TYR A 80 3.11 -0.03 25.68
C TYR A 80 2.47 -1.41 25.96
N ASP A 81 2.52 -2.35 25.01
CA ASP A 81 1.95 -3.70 25.12
C ASP A 81 0.45 -3.74 25.51
N ILE A 82 -0.32 -2.74 25.07
CA ILE A 82 -1.76 -2.63 25.33
C ILE A 82 -2.52 -3.39 24.25
N GLN A 83 -2.53 -4.71 24.38
CA GLN A 83 -3.04 -5.63 23.34
C GLN A 83 -4.44 -5.30 22.82
N GLN A 84 -5.39 -5.00 23.70
CA GLN A 84 -6.78 -4.70 23.30
C GLN A 84 -6.87 -3.43 22.45
N LEU A 85 -6.10 -2.39 22.81
CA LEU A 85 -6.05 -1.13 22.08
C LEU A 85 -5.34 -1.30 20.74
N ARG A 86 -4.27 -2.11 20.70
CA ARG A 86 -3.54 -2.41 19.47
C ARG A 86 -4.44 -3.11 18.47
N VAL A 87 -5.20 -4.11 18.93
CA VAL A 87 -6.18 -4.80 18.09
C VAL A 87 -7.23 -3.80 17.62
N LEU A 88 -7.90 -3.08 18.53
CA LEU A 88 -8.94 -2.11 18.17
C LEU A 88 -8.47 -1.06 17.15
N ALA A 89 -7.28 -0.49 17.34
CA ALA A 89 -6.72 0.48 16.40
C ALA A 89 -6.48 -0.12 15.00
N LEU A 90 -6.07 -1.38 14.93
CA LEU A 90 -5.94 -2.12 13.67
C LEU A 90 -7.31 -2.37 13.02
N GLU A 91 -8.32 -2.76 13.80
CA GLU A 91 -9.69 -2.98 13.33
C GLU A 91 -10.27 -1.69 12.73
N GLU A 92 -10.13 -0.56 13.43
CA GLU A 92 -10.66 0.73 13.00
C GLU A 92 -9.93 1.28 11.76
N LEU A 93 -8.60 1.10 11.68
CA LEU A 93 -7.85 1.46 10.47
C LEU A 93 -8.33 0.63 9.28
N HIS A 94 -8.49 -0.69 9.44
CA HIS A 94 -9.00 -1.55 8.38
C HIS A 94 -10.41 -1.15 7.96
N ALA A 95 -11.32 -0.95 8.91
CA ALA A 95 -12.70 -0.58 8.64
C ALA A 95 -12.78 0.74 7.87
N THR A 96 -11.95 1.72 8.24
CA THR A 96 -11.85 3.01 7.54
C THR A 96 -11.31 2.83 6.12
N LEU A 97 -10.24 2.06 5.93
CA LEU A 97 -9.68 1.76 4.61
C LEU A 97 -10.65 0.97 3.72
N ALA A 98 -11.43 0.05 4.29
CA ALA A 98 -12.34 -0.83 3.54
C ALA A 98 -13.55 -0.09 2.96
N ILE A 99 -14.01 0.98 3.61
CA ILE A 99 -15.12 1.80 3.12
C ILE A 99 -14.65 3.04 2.34
N HIS A 100 -13.38 3.40 2.46
CA HIS A 100 -12.80 4.55 1.77
C HIS A 100 -12.65 4.25 0.28
N THR A 101 -13.11 5.20 -0.54
CA THR A 101 -12.88 5.20 -1.98
C THR A 101 -11.61 5.99 -2.27
N LEU A 102 -10.61 5.32 -2.84
CA LEU A 102 -9.37 5.99 -3.23
C LEU A 102 -9.55 6.78 -4.53
N TYR A 103 -9.44 8.10 -4.44
CA TYR A 103 -9.44 8.99 -5.60
C TYR A 103 -8.01 9.24 -6.10
N PRO A 104 -7.79 9.47 -7.41
CA PRO A 104 -6.47 9.82 -7.95
C PRO A 104 -5.79 10.99 -7.25
N GLU A 105 -6.58 11.97 -6.80
CA GLU A 105 -6.13 13.18 -6.11
C GLU A 105 -5.73 12.93 -4.65
N ARG A 106 -6.13 11.78 -4.08
CA ARG A 106 -5.96 11.42 -2.65
C ARG A 106 -5.05 10.22 -2.43
N THR A 107 -4.27 9.82 -3.42
CA THR A 107 -3.21 8.81 -3.26
C THR A 107 -2.16 9.23 -2.24
N GLY A 108 -1.98 10.55 -2.04
CA GLY A 108 -1.12 11.12 -1.00
C GLY A 108 -1.44 10.65 0.43
N ASP A 109 -2.71 10.44 0.75
CA ASP A 109 -3.17 10.02 2.09
C ASP A 109 -2.61 8.64 2.43
N ILE A 110 -2.62 7.74 1.44
CA ILE A 110 -2.10 6.38 1.56
C ILE A 110 -0.57 6.39 1.59
N ILE A 111 0.07 7.24 0.79
CA ILE A 111 1.53 7.39 0.80
C ILE A 111 2.01 7.89 2.18
N ALA A 112 1.31 8.85 2.79
CA ALA A 112 1.61 9.34 4.12
C ALA A 112 1.47 8.23 5.17
N LEU A 113 0.38 7.45 5.10
CA LEU A 113 0.17 6.27 5.96
C LEU A 113 1.31 5.26 5.83
N LEU A 114 1.71 4.90 4.60
CA LEU A 114 2.80 3.95 4.36
C LEU A 114 4.13 4.44 4.95
N ARG A 115 4.47 5.72 4.73
CA ARG A 115 5.67 6.33 5.30
C ARG A 115 5.67 6.22 6.82
N TYR A 116 4.55 6.58 7.45
CA TYR A 116 4.43 6.53 8.90
C TYR A 116 4.56 5.10 9.43
N VAL A 117 3.79 4.15 8.88
CA VAL A 117 3.80 2.76 9.34
C VAL A 117 5.19 2.14 9.21
N TYR A 118 5.86 2.30 8.07
CA TYR A 118 7.17 1.69 7.85
C TYR A 118 8.31 2.35 8.64
N ALA A 119 8.15 3.62 9.04
CA ALA A 119 9.10 4.30 9.92
C ALA A 119 8.94 3.92 11.40
N ASN A 120 7.73 3.57 11.85
CA ASN A 120 7.40 3.46 13.28
C ASN A 120 7.06 2.05 13.77
N THR A 121 7.12 1.04 12.90
CA THR A 121 6.79 -0.35 13.27
C THR A 121 7.96 -1.28 13.01
N ARG A 122 7.96 -2.43 13.68
CA ARG A 122 8.95 -3.49 13.43
C ARG A 122 8.69 -4.17 12.09
N LYS A 123 9.70 -4.86 11.55
CA LYS A 123 9.57 -5.62 10.31
C LYS A 123 8.44 -6.64 10.40
N LEU A 124 7.72 -6.79 9.29
CA LEU A 124 6.63 -7.75 9.15
C LEU A 124 7.12 -9.16 9.53
N ARG A 125 6.36 -9.84 10.39
CA ARG A 125 6.62 -11.22 10.80
C ARG A 125 5.68 -12.15 10.05
N GLU A 126 6.20 -13.29 9.58
CA GLU A 126 5.39 -14.29 8.89
C GLU A 126 4.26 -14.81 9.78
N GLY A 127 3.06 -14.90 9.22
CA GLY A 127 1.87 -15.38 9.92
C GLY A 127 1.27 -14.41 10.94
N VAL A 128 1.80 -13.19 11.07
CA VAL A 128 1.26 -12.18 11.97
C VAL A 128 0.41 -11.16 11.20
N GLU A 129 -0.83 -11.02 11.64
CA GLU A 129 -1.77 -10.00 11.19
C GLU A 129 -1.48 -8.66 11.90
N ASP A 130 -0.48 -7.91 11.42
CA ASP A 130 -0.12 -6.59 11.95
C ASP A 130 -0.49 -5.43 11.00
N VAL A 131 -0.14 -4.21 11.40
CA VAL A 131 -0.43 -3.00 10.60
C VAL A 131 0.35 -2.96 9.28
N ARG A 132 1.57 -3.51 9.19
CA ARG A 132 2.33 -3.60 7.92
C ARG A 132 1.64 -4.56 6.96
N ASN A 133 1.17 -5.70 7.47
CA ASN A 133 0.38 -6.65 6.69
C ASN A 133 -0.90 -5.98 6.16
N LEU A 134 -1.63 -5.26 7.01
CA LEU A 134 -2.85 -4.55 6.64
C LEU A 134 -2.61 -3.55 5.50
N VAL A 135 -1.66 -2.62 5.65
CA VAL A 135 -1.41 -1.59 4.63
C VAL A 135 -0.82 -2.19 3.35
N THR A 136 -0.03 -3.26 3.44
CA THR A 136 0.48 -3.97 2.26
C THR A 136 -0.65 -4.61 1.47
N GLN A 137 -1.61 -5.26 2.14
CA GLN A 137 -2.79 -5.80 1.48
C GLN A 137 -3.62 -4.70 0.81
N TYR A 138 -3.80 -3.56 1.47
CA TYR A 138 -4.49 -2.40 0.90
C TYR A 138 -3.77 -1.87 -0.35
N VAL A 139 -2.44 -1.75 -0.32
CA VAL A 139 -1.64 -1.39 -1.50
C VAL A 139 -1.82 -2.42 -2.62
N GLY A 140 -1.88 -3.71 -2.29
CA GLY A 140 -2.21 -4.74 -3.28
C GLY A 140 -3.59 -4.54 -3.90
N TYR A 141 -4.56 -4.12 -3.10
CA TYR A 141 -5.94 -3.82 -3.51
C TYR A 141 -6.02 -2.58 -4.42
N GLU A 142 -5.30 -1.51 -4.09
CA GLU A 142 -5.32 -0.23 -4.83
C GLU A 142 -4.10 -0.02 -5.75
N MET A 143 -3.32 -1.07 -6.02
CA MET A 143 -2.03 -0.99 -6.72
C MET A 143 -2.13 -0.25 -8.06
N GLY A 144 -3.21 -0.49 -8.80
CA GLY A 144 -3.44 0.12 -10.12
C GLY A 144 -3.65 1.63 -10.06
N MET A 145 -4.10 2.17 -8.93
CA MET A 145 -4.22 3.61 -8.67
C MET A 145 -2.89 4.17 -8.18
N LEU A 146 -2.30 3.54 -7.16
CA LEU A 146 -1.07 3.99 -6.52
C LEU A 146 0.13 4.03 -7.48
N ILE A 147 0.27 3.05 -8.39
CA ILE A 147 1.40 2.99 -9.33
C ILE A 147 1.40 4.15 -10.35
N LYS A 148 0.28 4.86 -10.51
CA LYS A 148 0.18 6.02 -11.39
C LYS A 148 0.65 7.31 -10.73
N ASP A 149 0.73 7.34 -9.40
CA ASP A 149 1.22 8.48 -8.64
C ASP A 149 2.77 8.48 -8.63
N PRO A 150 3.43 9.50 -9.19
CA PRO A 150 4.89 9.63 -9.12
C PRO A 150 5.45 9.60 -7.69
N ALA A 151 4.72 10.13 -6.70
CA ALA A 151 5.14 10.15 -5.31
C ALA A 151 5.18 8.74 -4.70
N PHE A 152 4.33 7.83 -5.17
CA PHE A 152 4.41 6.41 -4.80
C PHE A 152 5.64 5.75 -5.43
N GLY A 153 5.94 6.05 -6.70
CA GLY A 153 7.18 5.60 -7.34
C GLY A 153 8.43 6.06 -6.57
N ASP A 154 8.45 7.33 -6.18
CA ASP A 154 9.52 7.91 -5.35
C ASP A 154 9.63 7.22 -3.98
N LEU A 155 8.51 6.93 -3.32
CA LEU A 155 8.48 6.17 -2.07
C LEU A 155 9.16 4.80 -2.26
N ILE A 156 8.81 4.06 -3.32
CA ILE A 156 9.37 2.73 -3.57
C ILE A 156 10.86 2.80 -3.93
N ILE A 157 11.29 3.79 -4.71
CA ILE A 157 12.69 3.89 -5.16
C ILE A 157 13.61 4.39 -4.04
N LYS A 158 13.20 5.42 -3.30
CA LYS A 158 14.04 6.10 -2.31
C LYS A 158 13.97 5.43 -0.94
N ASP A 159 12.77 5.05 -0.53
CA ASP A 159 12.47 4.62 0.85
C ASP A 159 11.91 3.19 0.91
N GLY A 160 11.81 2.52 -0.24
CA GLY A 160 11.01 1.32 -0.40
C GLY A 160 11.46 0.13 0.43
N GLY A 161 12.74 0.02 0.79
CA GLY A 161 13.32 -0.99 1.70
C GLY A 161 12.43 -2.19 2.04
N ASP A 162 11.88 -2.19 3.26
CA ASP A 162 11.00 -3.26 3.73
C ASP A 162 9.61 -3.26 3.04
N LEU A 163 9.08 -2.10 2.66
CA LEU A 163 7.78 -1.97 1.97
C LEU A 163 7.76 -2.72 0.63
N LEU A 164 8.79 -2.53 -0.19
CA LEU A 164 8.96 -3.25 -1.44
C LEU A 164 9.10 -4.75 -1.19
N GLY A 165 9.84 -5.14 -0.15
CA GLY A 165 9.96 -6.55 0.26
C GLY A 165 8.62 -7.18 0.60
N ASP A 166 7.79 -6.47 1.37
CA ASP A 166 6.46 -6.94 1.77
C ASP A 166 5.49 -7.01 0.58
N ILE A 167 5.51 -6.01 -0.31
CA ILE A 167 4.74 -6.02 -1.56
C ILE A 167 5.14 -7.21 -2.44
N LEU A 168 6.44 -7.44 -2.63
CA LEU A 168 6.93 -8.56 -3.45
C LEU A 168 6.55 -9.92 -2.84
N ARG A 169 6.63 -10.06 -1.51
CA ARG A 169 6.17 -11.27 -0.81
C ARG A 169 4.69 -11.52 -1.04
N MET A 170 3.86 -10.49 -0.86
CA MET A 170 2.43 -10.54 -1.10
C MET A 170 2.11 -10.93 -2.56
N VAL A 171 2.83 -10.42 -3.55
CA VAL A 171 2.66 -10.81 -4.96
C VAL A 171 3.11 -12.25 -5.20
N GLY A 172 4.24 -12.67 -4.63
CA GLY A 172 4.78 -14.02 -4.77
C GLY A 172 3.82 -15.10 -4.26
N GLN A 173 3.20 -14.88 -3.10
CA GLN A 173 2.21 -15.78 -2.50
C GLN A 173 0.94 -15.97 -3.35
N ARG A 174 0.70 -15.10 -4.35
CA ARG A 174 -0.48 -15.18 -5.25
C ARG A 174 -0.20 -15.91 -6.55
N THR A 175 1.07 -16.17 -6.85
CA THR A 175 1.52 -16.78 -8.12
C THR A 175 1.95 -18.24 -7.98
N SER A 176 2.00 -18.76 -6.75
CA SER A 176 2.21 -20.19 -6.43
C SER A 176 0.87 -20.88 -6.23
#